data_AF-A0A2S9JAS8-F1
#
_entry.id   AF-A0A2S9JAS8-F1
#
_cell.length_a   1.000
_cell.length_b   1.000
_cell.length_c   1.000
_cell.angle_alpha   90.00
_cell.angle_beta   90.00
_cell.angle_gamma   90.00
#
_symmetry.space_group_name_H-M   'P 1'
#
loop_
_entity.id
_entity.type
_entity.pdbx_description
1 polymer ?
#
loop_
_entity_poly.entity_id
_entity_poly.type
_entity_poly.pdbx_seq_one_letter_code
_entity_poly.pdbx_strand_id
1 'polypeptide(L)' 'MNLMSVPAVAGISIGAAIAVTFNKKNRQKTAGGKAIIFIGSFLVTLAALLALNFGIYYSNSR' A
#
# COMPACT_ATOMS: atom_id res chain seq x y z
N MET A 1 -1.23 -22.87 1.94
CA MET A 1 -0.80 -21.51 2.34
C MET A 1 -1.94 -20.54 2.05
N ASN A 2 -2.20 -19.59 2.94
CA ASN A 2 -3.31 -18.65 2.81
C ASN A 2 -2.84 -17.42 2.00
N LEU A 3 -3.33 -17.26 0.76
CA LEU A 3 -3.10 -16.05 -0.01
C LEU A 3 -3.76 -14.87 0.71
N MET A 4 -3.11 -13.70 0.69
CA MET A 4 -3.73 -12.50 1.24
C MET A 4 -5.01 -12.20 0.46
N SER A 5 -6.10 -12.02 1.21
CA SER A 5 -7.39 -11.66 0.64
C SER A 5 -7.35 -10.24 0.08
N VAL A 6 -8.11 -10.00 -1.00
CA VAL A 6 -8.22 -8.68 -1.63
C VAL A 6 -8.60 -7.58 -0.61
N PRO A 7 -9.53 -7.80 0.34
CA PRO A 7 -9.84 -6.82 1.39
C PRO A 7 -8.65 -6.53 2.31
N ALA A 8 -7.81 -7.54 2.63
CA ALA A 8 -6.61 -7.35 3.45
C ALA A 8 -5.57 -6.51 2.72
N VAL A 9 -5.33 -6.78 1.43
CA VAL A 9 -4.41 -5.98 0.61
C VAL A 9 -4.86 -4.52 0.51
N ALA A 10 -6.16 -4.29 0.29
CA ALA A 10 -6.72 -2.95 0.26
C ALA A 10 -6.59 -2.25 1.63
N GLY A 11 -6.93 -2.93 2.72
CA GLY A 11 -6.84 -2.39 4.07
C GLY A 11 -5.42 -1.99 4.48
N ILE A 12 -4.43 -2.85 4.19
CA ILE A 12 -3.01 -2.57 4.45
C ILE A 12 -2.53 -1.39 3.62
N SER A 13 -2.90 -1.35 2.34
CA SER A 13 -2.52 -0.25 1.44
C SER A 13 -3.08 1.10 1.91
N ILE A 14 -4.35 1.14 2.33
CA ILE A 14 -4.97 2.34 2.90
C ILE A 14 -4.28 2.74 4.20
N GLY A 15 -4.07 1.81 5.13
CA GLY A 15 -3.42 2.09 6.42
C GLY A 15 -2.00 2.64 6.26
N ALA A 16 -1.21 2.04 5.37
CA ALA A 16 0.13 2.51 5.04
C ALA A 16 0.10 3.91 4.42
N ALA A 17 -0.82 4.16 3.49
CA ALA A 17 -0.96 5.46 2.85
C ALA A 17 -1.35 6.57 3.84
N ILE A 18 -2.26 6.28 4.78
CA ILE A 18 -2.63 7.19 5.87
C ILE A 18 -1.39 7.48 6.74
N ALA A 19 -0.68 6.44 7.18
CA ALA A 19 0.50 6.59 8.04
C ALA A 19 1.59 7.45 7.38
N VAL A 20 1.86 7.25 6.09
CA VAL A 20 2.83 8.03 5.31
C VAL A 20 2.36 9.48 5.12
N THR A 21 1.08 9.67 4.83
CA THR A 21 0.49 11.00 4.59
C THR A 21 0.49 11.87 5.84
N PHE A 22 0.21 11.29 7.01
CA PHE A 22 0.17 12.00 8.29
C PHE A 22 1.50 12.02 9.06
N ASN A 23 2.56 11.46 8.48
CA ASN A 23 3.89 11.54 9.07
C ASN A 23 4.33 13.00 9.29
N LYS A 24 5.09 13.26 10.36
CA LYS A 24 5.59 14.59 10.77
C LYS A 24 6.28 15.33 9.62
N LYS A 25 6.97 14.60 8.73
CA LYS A 25 7.64 15.12 7.53
C LYS A 25 6.67 15.66 6.46
N ASN A 26 5.46 15.10 6.36
CA ASN A 26 4.46 15.45 5.35
C ASN A 26 3.32 16.31 5.92
N ARG A 27 3.26 16.50 7.25
CA ARG A 27 2.23 17.27 7.95
C ARG A 27 2.13 18.73 7.51
N GLN A 28 3.26 19.36 7.16
CA GLN A 28 3.33 20.77 6.71
C GLN A 28 2.98 20.96 5.23
N LYS A 29 2.77 19.89 4.46
CA LYS A 29 2.37 20.02 3.05
C LYS A 29 0.91 20.48 2.92
N THR A 30 0.61 21.19 1.84
CA THR A 30 -0.77 21.59 1.48
C THR A 30 -1.67 20.38 1.27
N ALA A 31 -2.99 20.56 1.36
CA ALA A 31 -3.97 19.48 1.17
C ALA A 31 -3.77 18.72 -0.16
N GLY A 32 -3.48 19.43 -1.26
CA GLY A 32 -3.14 18.81 -2.54
C GLY A 32 -1.84 18.00 -2.50
N GLY A 33 -0.81 18.48 -1.81
CA GLY A 33 0.44 17.73 -1.61
C GLY A 33 0.23 16.46 -0.79
N LYS A 34 -0.68 16.48 0.19
CA LYS A 34 -1.06 15.30 0.97
C LYS A 34 -1.82 14.28 0.12
N ALA A 35 -2.73 14.73 -0.76
CA ALA A 35 -3.45 13.84 -1.67
C ALA A 35 -2.50 13.10 -2.63
N ILE A 36 -1.51 13.80 -3.21
CA ILE A 36 -0.50 13.17 -4.09
C ILE A 36 0.34 12.16 -3.31
N ILE A 37 0.78 12.50 -2.08
CA ILE A 37 1.54 11.58 -1.23
C ILE A 37 0.69 10.36 -0.86
N PHE A 38 -0.59 10.55 -0.55
CA PHE A 38 -1.52 9.48 -0.24
C PHE A 38 -1.68 8.54 -1.43
N ILE A 39 -2.04 9.07 -2.61
CA ILE A 39 -2.24 8.27 -3.82
C ILE A 39 -0.95 7.56 -4.22
N GLY A 40 0.19 8.25 -4.17
CA GLY A 40 1.49 7.66 -4.49
C GLY A 40 1.87 6.53 -3.53
N SER A 41 1.75 6.76 -2.22
CA SER A 41 2.06 5.73 -1.21
C SER A 41 1.07 4.55 -1.24
N PHE A 42 -0.21 4.82 -1.51
CA PHE A 42 -1.24 3.81 -1.70
C PHE A 42 -0.89 2.90 -2.89
N LEU A 43 -0.62 3.48 -4.07
CA LEU A 43 -0.30 2.72 -5.28
C LEU A 43 0.99 1.90 -5.12
N VAL A 44 2.03 2.48 -4.51
CA VAL A 44 3.30 1.76 -4.25
C VAL A 44 3.06 0.57 -3.32
N THR A 45 2.31 0.77 -2.23
CA THR A 45 2.02 -0.31 -1.27
C THR A 45 1.15 -1.39 -1.91
N LEU A 46 0.15 -0.99 -2.69
CA LEU A 46 -0.73 -1.89 -3.43
C LEU A 46 0.05 -2.75 -4.43
N ALA A 47 0.91 -2.12 -5.23
CA ALA A 47 1.74 -2.82 -6.20
C ALA A 47 2.72 -3.80 -5.53
N ALA A 48 3.33 -3.41 -4.40
CA ALA A 48 4.22 -4.28 -3.64
C ALA A 48 3.47 -5.50 -3.07
N LEU A 49 2.29 -5.30 -2.48
CA LEU A 49 1.46 -6.39 -1.95
C LEU A 49 0.96 -7.32 -3.06
N LEU A 50 0.57 -6.78 -4.23
CA LEU A 50 0.22 -7.60 -5.39
C LEU A 50 1.42 -8.42 -5.86
N ALA A 51 2.59 -7.80 -6.02
CA ALA A 51 3.79 -8.48 -6.46
C ALA A 51 4.20 -9.60 -5.48
N LEU A 52 4.09 -9.37 -4.17
CA LEU A 52 4.31 -10.40 -3.16
C LEU A 52 3.26 -11.52 -3.23
N ASN A 53 1.99 -11.18 -3.40
CA ASN A 53 0.91 -12.17 -3.52
C ASN A 53 1.12 -13.07 -4.75
N PHE A 54 1.44 -12.48 -5.91
CA PHE A 54 1.77 -13.21 -7.14
C PHE A 54 3.07 -14.02 -7.04
N GLY A 55 4.11 -13.46 -6.42
CA GLY A 55 5.39 -14.14 -6.21
C GLY A 55 5.24 -15.37 -5.32
N ILE A 56 4.47 -15.27 -4.24
CA ILE A 56 4.15 -16.41 -3.36
C ILE A 56 3.29 -17.43 -4.11
N TYR A 57 2.29 -17.00 -4.88
CA TYR A 57 1.47 -17.90 -5.70
C TYR A 57 2.32 -18.70 -6.70
N TYR A 58 3.22 -18.03 -7.42
CA TYR A 58 4.08 -18.66 -8.40
C TYR A 58 5.12 -19.59 -7.76
N SER A 59 5.75 -19.17 -6.67
CA SER A 59 6.72 -19.98 -5.93
C SER A 59 6.11 -21.24 -5.32
N ASN A 60 4.83 -21.19 -4.93
CA ASN A 60 4.11 -22.32 -4.33
C ASN A 60 3.34 -23.16 -5.38
N SER A 61 3.20 -22.68 -6.61
CA SER A 61 2.61 -23.46 -7.73
C SER A 61 3.66 -24.27 -8.51
N ARG A 62 4.93 -24.19 -8.10
CA ARG A 62 5.99 -25.14 -8.44
C ARG A 62 6.11 -26.18 -7.34
#